data_AF-A0A7V0P7I8-F1
#
_entry.id   AF-A0A7V0P7I8-F1
#
_cell.length_a   1.000
_cell.length_b   1.000
_cell.length_c   1.000
_cell.angle_alpha   90.00
_cell.angle_beta   90.00
_cell.angle_gamma   90.00
#
_symmetry.space_group_name_H-M   'P 1'
#
loop_
_entity.id
_entity.type
_entity.pdbx_description
1 polymer ?
#
loop_
_entity_poly.entity_id
_entity_poly.type
_entity_poly.pdbx_seq_one_letter_code
_entity_poly.pdbx_strand_id
1 'polypeptide(L)'
;MRAASLTAAILMLGTMGWAMEVAHPVLFAQEPVVVWTSPGEGHPSLLFCGEQVIATWTKHPEEGRVRWEGNLPSDAPLGVWTVAVKDACYSFLRIPIEWAILEVRGVAGTEIEAPGVQ
;
A
#
# COMPACT_ATOMS: atom_id res chain seq x y z
N MET A 1 20.03 7.59 38.33
CA MET A 1 19.47 8.26 37.14
C MET A 1 20.17 7.74 35.88
N ARG A 2 19.84 6.51 35.44
CA ARG A 2 20.41 5.90 34.20
C ARG A 2 19.43 4.94 33.51
N ALA A 3 18.47 4.38 34.25
CA ALA A 3 17.45 3.49 33.70
C ALA A 3 16.45 4.20 32.77
N ALA A 4 16.07 5.45 33.06
CA ALA A 4 15.08 6.19 32.26
C ALA A 4 15.54 6.48 30.82
N SER A 5 16.85 6.66 30.59
CA SER A 5 17.39 6.94 29.25
C SER A 5 17.42 5.72 28.34
N LEU A 6 17.55 4.51 28.90
CA LEU A 6 17.51 3.27 28.12
C LEU A 6 16.09 2.93 27.68
N THR A 7 15.10 3.16 28.54
CA THR A 7 13.70 2.93 28.19
C THR A 7 13.22 3.89 27.10
N ALA A 8 13.65 5.16 27.15
CA ALA A 8 13.36 6.14 26.12
C ALA A 8 13.99 5.78 24.76
N ALA A 9 15.22 5.25 24.74
CA ALA A 9 15.89 4.82 23.52
C ALA A 9 15.23 3.57 22.89
N ILE A 10 14.75 2.63 23.71
CA ILE A 10 14.05 1.42 23.23
C ILE A 10 12.66 1.78 22.68
N LEU A 11 11.95 2.73 23.29
CA LEU A 11 10.68 3.25 22.77
C LEU A 11 10.84 4.03 21.46
N MET A 12 11.96 4.73 21.25
CA MET A 12 12.25 5.42 19.99
C MET A 12 12.67 4.48 18.85
N LEU A 13 13.20 3.29 19.16
CA LEU A 13 13.49 2.26 18.17
C LEU A 13 12.26 1.43 17.77
N GLY A 14 11.15 1.54 18.50
CA GLY A 14 9.92 0.78 18.26
C GLY A 14 8.96 1.38 17.22
N THR A 15 9.25 2.56 16.67
CA THR A 15 8.35 3.26 15.72
C THR A 15 8.85 3.26 14.28
N MET A 16 10.05 2.74 14.02
CA MET A 16 10.57 2.56 12.66
C MET A 16 10.23 1.16 12.16
N GLY A 17 9.08 1.02 11.53
CA GLY A 17 8.67 -0.26 10.93
C GLY A 17 7.18 -0.39 10.66
N TRP A 18 6.50 0.71 10.35
CA TRP A 18 5.13 0.66 9.85
C TRP A 18 5.16 1.22 8.43
N ALA A 19 5.96 0.58 7.57
CA ALA A 19 5.81 0.76 6.13
C ALA A 19 4.43 0.21 5.78
N MET A 20 3.47 1.13 5.70
CA MET A 20 2.15 0.87 5.15
C MET A 20 2.36 0.58 3.65
N GLU A 21 2.67 -0.66 3.34
CA GLU A 21 2.86 -1.09 1.97
C GLU A 21 1.49 -1.31 1.34
N VAL A 22 1.32 -0.82 0.11
CA VAL A 22 0.40 -1.52 -0.81
C VAL A 22 0.98 -2.92 -0.93
N ALA A 23 0.17 -3.94 -0.62
CA ALA A 23 0.67 -5.29 -0.46
C ALA A 23 1.47 -5.78 -1.68
N HIS A 24 1.20 -5.23 -2.88
CA HIS A 24 1.99 -5.46 -4.08
C HIS A 24 2.06 -4.19 -4.97
N PRO A 25 3.24 -3.80 -5.48
CA PRO A 25 3.39 -2.67 -6.41
C PRO A 25 2.77 -2.95 -7.78
N VAL A 26 2.45 -4.21 -8.07
CA VAL A 26 1.81 -4.69 -9.30
C VAL A 26 0.66 -5.60 -8.91
N LEU A 27 -0.51 -5.38 -9.50
CA LEU A 27 -1.70 -6.19 -9.29
C LEU A 27 -2.26 -6.64 -10.65
N PHE A 28 -2.61 -7.91 -10.75
CA PHE A 28 -3.43 -8.40 -11.84
C PHE A 28 -4.83 -7.80 -11.76
N ALA A 29 -5.51 -7.65 -12.90
CA ALA A 29 -6.82 -7.03 -12.97
C ALA A 29 -7.90 -7.68 -12.07
N GLN A 30 -7.74 -8.97 -11.74
CA GLN A 30 -8.67 -9.68 -10.84
C GLN A 30 -8.31 -9.58 -9.37
N GLU A 31 -7.11 -9.09 -9.04
CA GLU A 31 -6.67 -9.00 -7.66
C GLU A 31 -7.33 -7.81 -6.95
N PRO A 32 -7.75 -7.99 -5.68
CA PRO A 32 -8.22 -6.89 -4.87
C PRO A 32 -7.05 -5.95 -4.54
N VAL A 33 -7.35 -4.67 -4.42
CA VAL A 33 -6.39 -3.71 -3.86
C VAL A 33 -6.37 -3.93 -2.35
N VAL A 34 -5.21 -4.28 -1.78
CA VAL A 34 -5.06 -4.49 -0.34
C VAL A 34 -4.20 -3.40 0.26
N VAL A 35 -4.73 -2.70 1.25
CA VAL A 35 -4.00 -1.69 2.02
C VAL A 35 -4.27 -1.80 3.51
N TRP A 36 -3.33 -1.30 4.30
CA TRP A 36 -3.39 -1.32 5.76
C TRP A 36 -3.45 0.10 6.30
N THR A 37 -4.26 0.31 7.33
CA THR A 37 -4.46 1.61 8.00
C THR A 37 -4.44 1.43 9.51
N SER A 38 -4.29 2.55 10.23
CA SER A 38 -4.40 2.54 11.68
C SER A 38 -5.87 2.40 12.13
N PRO A 39 -6.15 1.82 13.32
CA PRO A 39 -7.50 1.75 13.84
C PRO A 39 -8.15 3.14 13.96
N GLY A 40 -9.38 3.26 13.49
CA GLY A 40 -10.14 4.53 13.52
C GLY A 40 -9.97 5.41 12.28
N GLU A 41 -9.07 5.06 11.37
CA GLU A 41 -8.99 5.72 10.06
C GLU A 41 -10.18 5.34 9.16
N GLY A 42 -10.57 6.27 8.29
CA GLY A 42 -11.60 6.07 7.28
C GLY A 42 -11.17 5.09 6.20
N HIS A 43 -12.10 4.71 5.32
CA HIS A 43 -11.75 3.86 4.19
C HIS A 43 -10.76 4.58 3.24
N PRO A 44 -9.92 3.83 2.52
CA PRO A 44 -9.03 4.41 1.51
C PRO A 44 -9.80 4.99 0.32
N SER A 45 -9.12 5.83 -0.47
CA SER A 45 -9.62 6.35 -1.74
C SER A 45 -8.75 5.86 -2.90
N LEU A 46 -9.36 5.50 -4.03
CA LEU A 46 -8.64 5.13 -5.25
C LEU A 46 -8.69 6.27 -6.25
N LEU A 47 -7.58 6.47 -6.95
CA LEU A 47 -7.46 7.42 -8.04
C LEU A 47 -6.88 6.74 -9.28
N PHE A 48 -7.42 7.10 -10.44
CA PHE A 48 -6.89 6.74 -11.74
C PHE A 48 -6.70 8.02 -12.55
N CYS A 49 -5.51 8.25 -13.08
CA CYS A 49 -5.17 9.51 -13.78
C CYS A 49 -5.50 10.79 -12.97
N GLY A 50 -5.44 10.72 -11.63
CA GLY A 50 -5.77 11.83 -10.74
C GLY A 50 -7.26 12.00 -10.42
N GLU A 51 -8.14 11.21 -11.03
CA GLU A 51 -9.58 11.23 -10.75
C GLU A 51 -9.96 10.16 -9.74
N GLN A 52 -10.80 10.51 -8.77
CA GLN A 52 -11.27 9.57 -7.74
C GLN A 52 -12.22 8.54 -8.35
N VAL A 53 -11.93 7.26 -8.13
CA VAL A 53 -12.74 6.13 -8.55
C VAL A 53 -13.45 5.54 -7.34
N ILE A 54 -14.76 5.34 -7.46
CA ILE A 54 -15.57 4.70 -6.42
C ILE A 54 -15.30 3.19 -6.46
N ALA A 55 -14.80 2.66 -5.35
CA ALA A 55 -14.61 1.23 -5.15
C ALA A 55 -15.35 0.76 -3.89
N THR A 56 -15.76 -0.50 -3.91
CA THR A 56 -16.34 -1.15 -2.74
C THR A 56 -15.21 -1.68 -1.86
N TRP A 57 -15.21 -1.22 -0.61
CA TRP A 57 -14.20 -1.60 0.37
C TRP A 57 -14.78 -2.56 1.41
N THR A 58 -14.06 -3.65 1.66
CA THR A 58 -14.31 -4.57 2.77
C THR A 58 -13.29 -4.32 3.87
N LYS A 59 -13.76 -4.19 5.11
CA LYS A 59 -12.95 -3.89 6.28
C LYS A 59 -12.70 -5.16 7.09
N HIS A 60 -11.43 -5.47 7.37
CA HIS A 60 -11.03 -6.55 8.27
C HIS A 60 -10.15 -5.97 9.38
N PRO A 61 -10.70 -5.75 10.59
CA PRO A 61 -9.90 -5.39 11.76
C PRO A 61 -8.94 -6.53 12.12
N GLU A 62 -7.66 -6.22 12.30
CA GLU A 62 -6.62 -7.16 12.73
C GLU A 62 -5.84 -6.53 13.89
N GLU A 63 -5.20 -7.34 14.73
CA GLU A 63 -4.56 -6.85 15.97
C GLU A 63 -3.60 -5.67 15.69
N GLY A 64 -4.01 -4.45 16.10
CA GLY A 64 -3.23 -3.22 15.95
C GLY A 64 -3.37 -2.50 14.60
N ARG A 65 -4.15 -3.00 13.64
CA ARG A 65 -4.31 -2.39 12.30
C ARG A 65 -5.65 -2.74 11.64
N VAL A 66 -5.96 -2.11 10.52
CA VAL A 66 -7.15 -2.41 9.73
C VAL A 66 -6.71 -2.73 8.32
N ARG A 67 -7.02 -3.95 7.87
CA ARG A 67 -6.89 -4.38 6.49
C ARG A 67 -8.12 -3.93 5.70
N TRP A 68 -7.89 -3.29 4.56
CA TRP A 68 -8.94 -2.93 3.62
C TRP A 68 -8.71 -3.69 2.32
N GLU A 69 -9.75 -4.34 1.82
CA GLU A 69 -9.78 -4.93 0.48
C GLU A 69 -10.70 -4.11 -0.42
N GLY A 70 -10.14 -3.54 -1.48
CA GLY A 70 -10.85 -2.76 -2.49
C GLY A 70 -11.08 -3.62 -3.73
N ASN A 71 -12.32 -4.01 -3.97
CA ASN A 71 -12.69 -4.71 -5.18
C ASN A 71 -13.02 -3.67 -6.26
N LEU A 72 -12.18 -3.63 -7.30
CA LEU A 72 -12.43 -2.82 -8.49
C LEU A 72 -13.38 -3.55 -9.44
N PRO A 73 -14.26 -2.82 -10.15
CA PRO A 73 -15.07 -3.39 -11.23
C PRO A 73 -14.23 -4.15 -12.26
N SER A 74 -14.82 -5.15 -12.92
CA SER A 74 -14.13 -5.95 -13.94
C SER A 74 -13.68 -5.13 -15.16
N ASP A 75 -14.35 -4.01 -15.42
CA ASP A 75 -14.05 -3.04 -16.47
C ASP A 75 -13.15 -1.89 -16.00
N ALA A 76 -12.65 -1.93 -14.75
CA ALA A 76 -11.74 -0.92 -14.24
C ALA A 76 -10.44 -0.88 -15.09
N PRO A 77 -9.97 0.32 -15.47
CA PRO A 77 -8.87 0.46 -16.42
C PRO A 77 -7.55 -0.12 -15.92
N LEU A 78 -6.73 -0.56 -16.86
CA LEU A 78 -5.35 -0.97 -16.62
C LEU A 78 -4.44 0.26 -16.57
N GLY A 79 -3.27 0.12 -15.94
CA GLY A 79 -2.28 1.20 -15.83
C GLY A 79 -1.96 1.57 -14.39
N VAL A 80 -1.41 2.76 -14.19
CA VAL A 80 -0.97 3.22 -12.88
C VAL A 80 -2.15 3.80 -12.10
N TRP A 81 -2.39 3.23 -10.93
CA TRP A 81 -3.37 3.66 -9.97
C TRP A 81 -2.69 4.28 -8.77
N THR A 82 -3.43 5.09 -8.02
CA THR A 82 -3.01 5.60 -6.71
C THR A 82 -4.05 5.26 -5.67
N VAL A 83 -3.61 4.77 -4.52
CA VAL A 83 -4.44 4.63 -3.33
C VAL A 83 -3.99 5.66 -2.30
N ALA A 84 -4.94 6.47 -1.87
CA ALA A 84 -4.75 7.48 -0.84
C ALA A 84 -5.39 7.00 0.47
N VAL A 85 -4.61 7.09 1.53
CA VAL A 85 -5.02 6.94 2.92
C VAL A 85 -4.75 8.27 3.63
N LYS A 86 -5.12 8.40 4.90
CA LYS A 86 -5.16 9.69 5.61
C LYS A 86 -3.89 10.54 5.44
N ASP A 87 -2.72 9.94 5.67
CA ASP A 87 -1.43 10.65 5.72
C ASP A 87 -0.44 10.15 4.65
N ALA A 88 -0.88 9.33 3.70
CA ALA A 88 0.00 8.74 2.69
C ALA A 88 -0.72 8.41 1.36
N CYS A 89 0.04 8.40 0.28
CA CYS A 89 -0.39 7.96 -1.03
C CYS A 89 0.59 6.93 -1.57
N TYR A 90 0.07 5.91 -2.23
CA TYR A 90 0.86 4.86 -2.84
C TYR A 90 0.37 4.60 -4.26
N SER A 91 1.29 4.27 -5.15
CA SER A 91 0.96 3.92 -6.53
C SER A 91 1.17 2.43 -6.77
N PHE A 92 0.32 1.84 -7.59
CA PHE A 92 0.45 0.46 -8.05
C PHE A 92 0.10 0.36 -9.53
N LEU A 93 0.68 -0.62 -10.22
CA LEU A 93 0.39 -0.90 -11.61
C LEU A 93 -0.64 -2.04 -11.72
N ARG A 94 -1.76 -1.78 -12.38
CA ARG A 94 -2.79 -2.78 -12.71
C ARG A 94 -2.57 -3.35 -14.10
N ILE A 95 -2.38 -4.65 -14.22
CA ILE A 95 -2.02 -5.34 -15.48
C ILE A 95 -3.02 -6.45 -15.87
N PRO A 96 -3.10 -6.84 -17.15
CA PRO A 96 -3.89 -8.01 -17.56
C PRO A 96 -3.37 -9.30 -16.92
N ILE A 97 -4.26 -10.30 -16.76
CA ILE A 97 -3.91 -11.64 -16.25
C ILE A 97 -2.94 -12.38 -17.18
N GLU A 98 -2.99 -12.07 -18.48
CA GLU A 98 -2.20 -12.72 -19.54
C GLU A 98 -0.73 -12.25 -19.57
N TRP A 99 -0.32 -11.30 -18.72
CA TRP A 99 1.03 -10.73 -18.74
C TRP A 99 1.94 -11.43 -17.75
N ALA A 100 3.08 -11.95 -18.23
CA ALA A 100 4.03 -12.69 -17.41
C ALA A 100 5.30 -11.91 -17.03
N ILE A 101 5.60 -10.80 -17.71
CA ILE A 101 6.86 -10.05 -17.54
C ILE A 101 6.55 -8.55 -17.50
N LEU A 102 7.00 -7.88 -16.44
CA LEU A 102 7.02 -6.43 -16.31
C LEU A 102 8.47 -5.93 -16.33
N GLU A 103 8.83 -5.12 -17.32
CA GLU A 103 10.12 -4.43 -17.33
C GLU A 103 9.96 -3.07 -16.65
N VAL A 104 10.59 -2.91 -15.47
CA VAL A 104 10.65 -1.61 -14.79
C VAL A 104 11.93 -0.90 -15.23
N ARG A 105 11.78 0.18 -16.00
CA ARG A 105 12.91 1.06 -16.34
C ARG A 105 13.03 2.15 -15.28
N GLY A 106 14.06 2.04 -14.45
CA GLY A 106 14.38 3.07 -13.47
C GLY A 106 14.75 4.40 -14.14
N VAL A 107 14.29 5.50 -13.53
CA VAL A 107 14.79 6.85 -13.82
C VAL A 107 15.93 7.12 -12.83
N ALA A 108 16.92 7.92 -13.23
CA ALA A 108 18.03 8.26 -12.34
C ALA A 108 17.51 8.88 -11.03
N GLY A 109 17.91 8.31 -9.89
CA GLY A 109 17.47 8.73 -8.56
C GLY A 109 16.22 8.04 -8.00
N THR A 110 15.63 7.09 -8.73
CA THR A 110 14.54 6.25 -8.20
C THR A 110 15.10 5.10 -7.37
N GLU A 111 14.60 4.94 -6.15
CA GLU A 111 14.85 3.77 -5.30
C GLU A 111 13.69 2.78 -5.50
N ILE A 112 14.01 1.54 -5.85
CA ILE A 112 13.05 0.45 -6.01
C ILE A 112 13.39 -0.57 -4.94
N GLU A 113 12.50 -0.73 -3.97
CA GLU A 113 12.59 -1.81 -2.99
C GLU A 113 11.70 -2.96 -3.46
N ALA A 114 12.30 -4.14 -3.66
CA ALA A 114 11.60 -5.36 -4.03
C ALA A 114 11.89 -6.43 -2.96
N PRO A 115 10.89 -7.18 -2.48
CA PRO A 115 11.13 -8.26 -1.54
C PRO A 115 11.87 -9.43 -2.23
N GLY A 116 13.13 -9.65 -1.82
CA GLY A 116 14.03 -10.72 -2.27
C GLY A 116 15.29 -10.14 -2.92
N VAL A 117 16.52 -10.33 -2.46
CA VAL A 117 17.19 -11.43 -1.74
C VAL A 117 18.12 -10.81 -0.69
N GLN A 118 18.03 -11.26 0.58
CA GLN A 118 19.18 -11.17 1.50
C GLN A 118 20.11 -12.36 1.24
#